data_AF-A0AAE1PDF8-F1
#
_entry.id   AF-A0AAE1PDF8-F1
#
_cell.length_a   1.000
_cell.length_b   1.000
_cell.length_c   1.000
_cell.angle_alpha   90.00
_cell.angle_beta   90.00
_cell.angle_gamma   90.00
#
_symmetry.space_group_name_H-M   'P 1'
#
loop_
_entity.id
_entity.type
_entity.pdbx_description
1 polymer ?
#
loop_
_entity_poly.entity_id
_entity_poly.type
_entity_poly.pdbx_seq_one_letter_code
_entity_poly.pdbx_strand_id
1 'polypeptide(L)'
;MSDFEKASRKAFLEAFPDMKLSGCQFHYAKSIYAKIQKVGLTNVYASNKDFKRWGRMLMSIPFLPEDQIEPAFQQLKQQALGLVEAAEEKTMVKQLLKYWQNFWLLQVGPSNLTVFGLDRSTNNDCESLHSRLNRECKVNHPSFWHFCVQMNKTSKRAELDITRTNNGLTTLNRPRKIVSKRNMERRRLYFGKLGDETYTPMQFLSAMSHTVTSFKKRHVDFDLELDEENIDIEPQEGEEEEEEVADNPMNCKVCFQVKDVRFILIPCGHSYYCDYCVERIGSTCSICRAEFTMKHRIFF
;
A
#
# COMPACT_ATOMS: atom_id res chain seq x y z
N MET A 1 -9.15 11.23 5.72
CA MET A 1 -8.54 10.46 4.61
C MET A 1 -7.48 9.56 5.19
N SER A 2 -7.51 8.27 4.88
CA SER A 2 -6.52 7.27 5.32
C SER A 2 -6.13 6.37 4.16
N ASP A 3 -5.16 5.48 4.37
CA ASP A 3 -5.05 4.27 3.53
C ASP A 3 -6.27 3.33 3.74
N PHE A 4 -6.15 2.12 3.22
CA PHE A 4 -7.21 1.11 3.27
C PHE A 4 -6.97 0.04 4.34
N GLU A 5 -6.13 0.32 5.35
CA GLU A 5 -5.89 -0.61 6.45
C GLU A 5 -7.16 -0.76 7.32
N LYS A 6 -7.67 -1.99 7.43
CA LYS A 6 -8.95 -2.27 8.10
C LYS A 6 -8.95 -1.85 9.57
N ALA A 7 -7.88 -2.17 10.31
CA ALA A 7 -7.77 -1.88 11.74
C ALA A 7 -7.81 -0.37 12.01
N SER A 8 -6.96 0.40 11.33
CA SER A 8 -6.94 1.86 11.42
C SER A 8 -8.28 2.49 11.06
N ARG A 9 -8.92 2.06 9.97
CA ARG A 9 -10.23 2.59 9.55
C ARG A 9 -11.33 2.28 10.56
N LYS A 10 -11.35 1.06 11.10
CA LYS A 10 -12.29 0.67 12.15
C LYS A 10 -12.11 1.52 13.40
N ALA A 11 -10.87 1.68 13.86
CA ALA A 11 -10.55 2.51 15.02
C ALA A 11 -10.99 3.98 14.83
N PHE A 12 -10.82 4.55 13.63
CA PHE A 12 -11.31 5.91 13.34
C PHE A 12 -12.83 6.02 13.43
N LEU A 13 -13.57 5.05 12.89
CA LEU A 13 -15.04 5.07 12.92
C LEU A 13 -15.59 4.80 14.34
N GLU A 14 -14.91 3.97 15.14
CA GLU A 14 -15.25 3.76 16.55
C GLU A 14 -15.01 5.01 17.39
N ALA A 15 -13.88 5.68 17.19
CA ALA A 15 -13.53 6.90 17.92
C ALA A 15 -14.34 8.13 17.46
N PHE A 16 -14.73 8.16 16.18
CA PHE A 16 -15.44 9.28 15.56
C PHE A 16 -16.58 8.78 14.64
N PRO A 17 -17.74 8.39 15.20
CA PRO A 17 -18.83 7.77 14.45
C PRO A 17 -19.38 8.61 13.30
N ASP A 18 -19.39 9.94 13.44
CA ASP A 18 -19.89 10.88 12.43
C ASP A 18 -18.85 11.23 11.35
N MET A 19 -17.63 10.67 11.42
CA MET A 19 -16.57 10.97 10.46
C MET A 19 -16.84 10.31 9.11
N LYS A 20 -16.84 11.11 8.04
CA LYS A 20 -16.75 10.58 6.68
C LYS A 20 -15.31 10.19 6.33
N LEU A 21 -15.04 8.90 6.27
CA LEU A 21 -13.71 8.36 6.01
C LEU A 21 -13.46 8.07 4.51
N SER A 22 -12.83 9.00 3.81
CA SER A 22 -12.39 8.78 2.42
C SER A 22 -11.05 8.06 2.31
N GLY A 23 -10.90 7.21 1.29
CA GLY A 23 -9.64 6.58 0.95
C GLY A 23 -8.60 7.50 0.31
N CYS A 24 -7.35 7.06 0.28
CA CYS A 24 -6.23 7.76 -0.38
C CYS A 24 -6.03 7.24 -1.81
N GLN A 25 -6.17 8.11 -2.82
CA GLN A 25 -6.01 7.72 -4.22
C GLN A 25 -4.62 7.17 -4.54
N PHE A 26 -3.57 7.68 -3.87
CA PHE A 26 -2.21 7.20 -4.05
C PHE A 26 -2.06 5.74 -3.61
N HIS A 27 -2.59 5.40 -2.42
CA HIS A 27 -2.54 4.04 -1.90
C HIS A 27 -3.37 3.09 -2.74
N TYR A 28 -4.58 3.50 -3.16
CA TYR A 28 -5.38 2.75 -4.13
C TYR A 28 -4.59 2.44 -5.41
N ALA A 29 -4.02 3.46 -6.05
CA ALA A 29 -3.30 3.28 -7.31
C ALA A 29 -2.04 2.41 -7.13
N LYS A 30 -1.37 2.51 -5.97
CA LYS A 30 -0.25 1.64 -5.58
C LYS A 30 -0.72 0.19 -5.48
N SER A 31 -1.84 -0.10 -4.81
CA SER A 31 -2.40 -1.45 -4.69
C SER A 31 -2.83 -2.04 -6.04
N ILE A 32 -3.40 -1.24 -6.95
CA ILE A 32 -3.70 -1.72 -8.31
C ILE A 32 -2.42 -2.10 -9.06
N TYR A 33 -1.38 -1.27 -8.98
CA TYR A 33 -0.10 -1.58 -9.62
C TYR A 33 0.57 -2.81 -8.99
N ALA A 34 0.49 -2.93 -7.67
CA ALA A 34 0.95 -4.10 -6.93
C ALA A 34 0.26 -5.37 -7.40
N LYS A 35 -1.06 -5.33 -7.58
CA LYS A 35 -1.81 -6.47 -8.11
C LYS A 35 -1.40 -6.80 -9.55
N ILE A 36 -1.21 -5.80 -10.42
CA ILE A 36 -0.67 -6.00 -11.78
C ILE A 36 0.66 -6.76 -11.73
N GLN A 37 1.52 -6.47 -10.75
CA GLN A 37 2.77 -7.20 -10.57
C GLN A 37 2.54 -8.62 -10.07
N LYS A 38 1.73 -8.81 -9.01
CA LYS A 38 1.46 -10.12 -8.39
C LYS A 38 0.83 -11.11 -9.37
N VAL A 39 -0.03 -10.66 -10.29
CA VAL A 39 -0.65 -11.53 -11.31
C VAL A 39 0.21 -11.76 -12.56
N GLY A 40 1.43 -11.21 -12.64
CA GLY A 40 2.35 -11.44 -13.76
C GLY A 40 2.22 -10.46 -14.95
N LEU A 41 1.32 -9.48 -14.90
CA LEU A 41 1.06 -8.53 -16.02
C LEU A 41 2.09 -7.39 -16.14
N THR A 42 3.20 -7.46 -15.42
CA THR A 42 4.21 -6.38 -15.42
C THR A 42 4.79 -6.11 -16.81
N ASN A 43 5.07 -7.17 -17.57
CA ASN A 43 5.66 -7.04 -18.90
C ASN A 43 4.64 -6.44 -19.89
N VAL A 44 3.41 -6.95 -19.89
CA VAL A 44 2.29 -6.40 -20.68
C VAL A 44 2.09 -4.92 -20.37
N TYR A 45 2.03 -4.57 -19.08
CA TYR A 45 1.91 -3.18 -18.65
C TYR A 45 3.10 -2.32 -19.07
N ALA A 46 4.30 -2.87 -19.22
CA ALA A 46 5.46 -2.11 -19.66
C ALA A 46 5.47 -1.89 -21.19
N SER A 47 5.19 -2.93 -21.96
CA SER A 47 5.34 -2.99 -23.43
C SER A 47 4.11 -2.52 -24.21
N ASN A 48 2.90 -2.81 -23.73
CA ASN A 48 1.66 -2.45 -24.41
C ASN A 48 1.15 -1.08 -23.92
N LYS A 49 1.13 -0.09 -24.84
CA LYS A 49 0.70 1.28 -24.53
C LYS A 49 -0.78 1.37 -24.18
N ASP A 50 -1.63 0.58 -24.84
CA ASP A 50 -3.07 0.59 -24.62
C ASP A 50 -3.42 -0.08 -23.30
N PHE A 51 -2.78 -1.21 -22.98
CA PHE A 51 -2.90 -1.85 -21.66
C PHE A 51 -2.40 -0.93 -20.54
N LYS A 52 -1.27 -0.25 -20.75
CA LYS A 52 -0.76 0.75 -19.79
C LYS A 52 -1.74 1.89 -19.56
N ARG A 53 -2.33 2.42 -20.64
CA ARG A 53 -3.35 3.48 -20.55
C ARG A 53 -4.59 2.98 -19.83
N TRP A 54 -5.09 1.79 -20.17
CA TRP A 54 -6.22 1.13 -19.50
C TRP A 54 -5.97 0.92 -18.01
N GLY A 55 -4.80 0.39 -17.62
CA GLY A 55 -4.45 0.21 -16.21
C GLY A 55 -4.37 1.53 -15.44
N ARG A 56 -3.96 2.62 -16.11
CA ARG A 56 -4.01 3.98 -15.53
C ARG A 56 -5.41 4.56 -15.43
N MET A 57 -6.31 4.20 -16.34
CA MET A 57 -7.75 4.52 -16.23
C MET A 57 -8.35 3.78 -15.03
N LEU A 58 -8.03 2.49 -14.84
CA LEU A 58 -8.42 1.72 -13.65
C LEU A 58 -7.90 2.39 -12.36
N MET A 59 -6.65 2.85 -12.33
CA MET A 59 -6.08 3.62 -11.21
C MET A 59 -6.71 5.01 -11.00
N SER A 60 -7.50 5.50 -11.96
CA SER A 60 -8.16 6.80 -11.91
C SER A 60 -9.62 6.72 -11.44
N ILE A 61 -10.20 5.53 -11.28
CA ILE A 61 -11.61 5.34 -10.88
C ILE A 61 -12.01 6.13 -9.62
N PRO A 62 -11.21 6.23 -8.55
CA PRO A 62 -11.58 7.01 -7.36
C PRO A 62 -11.91 8.47 -7.63
N PHE A 63 -11.45 9.03 -8.75
CA PHE A 63 -11.75 10.41 -9.11
C PHE A 63 -13.17 10.60 -9.68
N LEU A 64 -13.95 9.53 -9.85
CA LEU A 64 -15.34 9.61 -10.28
C LEU A 64 -16.29 9.83 -9.09
N PRO A 65 -17.46 10.47 -9.33
CA PRO A 65 -18.60 10.41 -8.43
C PRO A 65 -18.96 8.97 -8.06
N GLU A 66 -19.51 8.78 -6.86
CA GLU A 66 -19.84 7.47 -6.31
C GLU A 66 -20.71 6.62 -7.24
N ASP A 67 -21.74 7.22 -7.81
CA ASP A 67 -22.71 6.61 -8.73
C ASP A 67 -22.10 6.20 -10.08
N GLN A 68 -20.96 6.80 -10.45
CA GLN A 68 -20.27 6.54 -11.71
C GLN A 68 -19.14 5.51 -11.59
N ILE A 69 -18.76 5.10 -10.37
CA ILE A 69 -17.65 4.17 -10.14
C ILE A 69 -17.93 2.79 -10.73
N GLU A 70 -19.05 2.18 -10.37
CA GLU A 70 -19.40 0.84 -10.86
C GLU A 70 -19.66 0.81 -12.38
N PRO A 71 -20.47 1.71 -12.96
CA PRO A 71 -20.66 1.77 -14.41
C PRO A 71 -19.35 1.92 -15.18
N ALA A 72 -18.44 2.78 -14.73
CA ALA A 72 -17.15 2.97 -15.38
C ALA A 72 -16.25 1.72 -15.26
N PHE A 73 -16.26 1.02 -14.12
CA PHE A 73 -15.55 -0.24 -13.99
C PHE A 73 -16.08 -1.31 -14.94
N GLN A 74 -17.41 -1.45 -15.09
CA GLN A 74 -17.98 -2.43 -16.02
C GLN A 74 -17.56 -2.15 -17.48
N GLN A 75 -17.50 -0.87 -17.89
CA GLN A 75 -16.99 -0.50 -19.21
C GLN A 75 -15.50 -0.84 -19.37
N LEU A 76 -14.66 -0.57 -18.36
CA LEU A 76 -13.25 -0.95 -18.39
C LEU A 76 -13.07 -2.48 -18.43
N LYS A 77 -13.92 -3.22 -17.73
CA LYS A 77 -13.93 -4.69 -17.69
C LYS A 77 -14.23 -5.28 -19.06
N GLN A 78 -15.19 -4.72 -19.80
CA GLN A 78 -15.52 -5.14 -21.17
C GLN A 78 -14.35 -4.93 -22.16
N GLN A 79 -13.59 -3.84 -21.98
CA GLN A 79 -12.44 -3.54 -22.84
C GLN A 79 -11.21 -4.42 -22.54
N ALA A 80 -11.05 -4.85 -21.28
CA ALA A 80 -9.80 -5.40 -20.76
C ALA A 80 -9.27 -6.62 -21.51
N LEU A 81 -10.15 -7.56 -21.88
CA LEU A 81 -9.74 -8.81 -22.54
C LEU A 81 -9.31 -8.62 -24.00
N GLY A 82 -9.74 -7.53 -24.65
CA GLY A 82 -9.33 -7.17 -26.00
C GLY A 82 -7.98 -6.46 -26.07
N LEU A 83 -7.32 -6.22 -24.92
CA LEU A 83 -6.01 -5.58 -24.85
C LEU A 83 -4.85 -6.57 -24.79
N VAL A 84 -5.16 -7.86 -24.71
CA VAL A 84 -4.22 -8.97 -24.58
C VAL A 84 -4.63 -10.10 -25.52
N GLU A 85 -3.66 -10.77 -26.12
CA GLU A 85 -3.92 -11.82 -27.11
C GLU A 85 -3.84 -13.21 -26.48
N ALA A 86 -2.79 -13.44 -25.69
CA ALA A 86 -2.48 -14.75 -25.12
C ALA A 86 -3.54 -15.20 -24.11
N ALA A 87 -3.87 -16.49 -24.14
CA ALA A 87 -4.85 -17.08 -23.21
C ALA A 87 -4.41 -16.94 -21.74
N GLU A 88 -3.11 -17.06 -21.47
CA GLU A 88 -2.54 -16.86 -20.14
C GLU A 88 -2.71 -15.43 -19.64
N GLU A 89 -2.39 -14.43 -20.48
CA GLU A 89 -2.57 -13.00 -20.15
C GLU A 89 -4.06 -12.68 -19.88
N LYS A 90 -4.98 -13.26 -20.67
CA LYS A 90 -6.44 -13.13 -20.44
C LYS A 90 -6.83 -13.67 -19.07
N THR A 91 -6.26 -14.79 -18.63
CA THR A 91 -6.49 -15.34 -17.29
C THR A 91 -5.96 -14.41 -16.20
N MET A 92 -4.75 -13.87 -16.36
CA MET A 92 -4.17 -12.90 -15.42
C MET A 92 -5.02 -11.61 -15.33
N VAL A 93 -5.54 -11.11 -16.45
CA VAL A 93 -6.44 -9.95 -16.50
C VAL A 93 -7.75 -10.25 -15.75
N LYS A 94 -8.32 -11.44 -15.92
CA LYS A 94 -9.50 -11.88 -15.15
C LYS A 94 -9.23 -11.89 -13.64
N GLN A 95 -8.05 -12.34 -13.21
CA GLN A 95 -7.66 -12.31 -11.79
C GLN A 95 -7.57 -10.88 -11.24
N LEU A 96 -6.99 -9.95 -12.01
CA LEU A 96 -6.93 -8.53 -11.64
C LEU A 96 -8.34 -7.92 -11.51
N LEU A 97 -9.23 -8.20 -12.46
CA LEU A 97 -10.62 -7.72 -12.46
C LEU A 97 -11.43 -8.31 -11.30
N LYS A 98 -11.26 -9.61 -11.01
CA LYS A 98 -11.89 -10.28 -9.87
C LYS A 98 -11.44 -9.66 -8.54
N TYR A 99 -10.13 -9.41 -8.39
CA TYR A 99 -9.61 -8.68 -7.24
C TYR A 99 -10.25 -7.30 -7.12
N TRP A 100 -10.35 -6.56 -8.23
CA TRP A 100 -10.94 -5.23 -8.17
C TRP A 100 -12.39 -5.24 -7.72
N GLN A 101 -13.19 -6.12 -8.33
CA GLN A 101 -14.60 -6.27 -8.00
C GLN A 101 -14.79 -6.71 -6.54
N ASN A 102 -14.06 -7.73 -6.09
CA ASN A 102 -14.27 -8.28 -4.75
C ASN A 102 -13.80 -7.33 -3.64
N PHE A 103 -12.66 -6.67 -3.82
CA PHE A 103 -12.09 -5.83 -2.77
C PHE A 103 -12.59 -4.38 -2.86
N TRP A 104 -12.41 -3.72 -4.01
CA TRP A 104 -12.69 -2.28 -4.13
C TRP A 104 -14.18 -1.98 -4.26
N LEU A 105 -14.94 -2.82 -4.97
CA LEU A 105 -16.38 -2.62 -5.12
C LEU A 105 -17.17 -3.19 -3.93
N LEU A 106 -16.93 -4.45 -3.55
CA LEU A 106 -17.75 -5.10 -2.51
C LEU A 106 -17.29 -4.82 -1.08
N GLN A 107 -16.00 -4.88 -0.77
CA GLN A 107 -15.52 -4.68 0.62
C GLN A 107 -15.32 -3.20 0.98
N VAL A 108 -14.65 -2.43 0.13
CA VAL A 108 -14.42 -0.99 0.38
C VAL A 108 -15.69 -0.19 0.08
N GLY A 109 -16.30 -0.42 -1.08
CA GLY A 109 -17.51 0.29 -1.50
C GLY A 109 -17.22 1.63 -2.20
N PRO A 110 -18.03 2.03 -3.19
CA PRO A 110 -17.86 3.29 -3.93
C PRO A 110 -17.77 4.55 -3.03
N SER A 111 -18.57 4.63 -1.97
CA SER A 111 -18.62 5.77 -1.04
C SER A 111 -17.31 6.02 -0.30
N ASN A 112 -16.59 4.94 0.04
CA ASN A 112 -15.30 4.99 0.72
C ASN A 112 -14.12 5.11 -0.26
N LEU A 113 -14.33 4.69 -1.51
CA LEU A 113 -13.33 4.73 -2.57
C LEU A 113 -13.24 6.12 -3.21
N THR A 114 -14.36 6.81 -3.40
CA THR A 114 -14.39 8.09 -4.10
C THR A 114 -13.59 9.18 -3.37
N VAL A 115 -12.85 9.94 -4.17
CA VAL A 115 -12.17 11.19 -3.78
C VAL A 115 -12.71 12.38 -4.59
N PHE A 116 -13.83 12.19 -5.29
CA PHE A 116 -14.49 13.25 -6.05
C PHE A 116 -14.98 14.36 -5.11
N GLY A 117 -14.79 15.61 -5.51
CA GLY A 117 -15.17 16.77 -4.71
C GLY A 117 -14.29 17.05 -3.48
N LEU A 118 -13.26 16.24 -3.21
CA LEU A 118 -12.34 16.49 -2.09
C LEU A 118 -11.20 17.43 -2.49
N ASP A 119 -10.89 18.38 -1.61
CA ASP A 119 -9.72 19.27 -1.78
C ASP A 119 -8.39 18.50 -1.81
N ARG A 120 -8.33 17.39 -1.06
CA ARG A 120 -7.17 16.50 -0.99
C ARG A 120 -7.58 15.07 -1.29
N SER A 121 -6.94 14.49 -2.30
CA SER A 121 -7.16 13.11 -2.72
C SER A 121 -6.01 12.15 -2.35
N THR A 122 -4.94 12.65 -1.71
CA THR A 122 -3.79 11.83 -1.30
C THR A 122 -3.23 12.25 0.06
N ASN A 123 -2.69 11.29 0.83
CA ASN A 123 -2.10 11.54 2.15
C ASN A 123 -0.67 12.11 2.10
N ASN A 124 -0.32 12.85 1.05
CA ASN A 124 1.06 13.28 0.81
C ASN A 124 1.64 14.14 1.93
N ASP A 125 0.79 14.88 2.66
CA ASP A 125 1.27 15.78 3.70
C ASP A 125 1.77 14.98 4.91
N CYS A 126 1.03 13.96 5.35
CA CYS A 126 1.48 13.02 6.38
C CYS A 126 2.73 12.25 5.92
N GLU A 127 2.75 11.74 4.69
CA GLU A 127 3.95 11.05 4.16
C GLU A 127 5.18 11.98 4.10
N SER A 128 4.98 13.25 3.77
CA SER A 128 6.06 14.23 3.74
C SER A 128 6.59 14.56 5.14
N LEU A 129 5.72 14.56 6.13
CA LEU A 129 6.06 14.72 7.54
C LEU A 129 6.84 13.50 8.03
N HIS A 130 6.34 12.29 7.80
CA HIS A 130 7.02 11.04 8.17
C HIS A 130 8.41 10.94 7.50
N SER A 131 8.49 11.23 6.21
CA SER A 131 9.77 11.24 5.47
C SER A 131 10.76 12.27 6.04
N ARG A 132 10.27 13.43 6.50
CA ARG A 132 11.11 14.42 7.18
C ARG A 132 11.58 13.92 8.52
N LEU A 133 10.67 13.41 9.34
CA LEU A 133 10.98 12.91 10.67
C LEU A 133 12.02 11.78 10.60
N ASN A 134 11.84 10.81 9.69
CA ASN A 134 12.82 9.74 9.46
C ASN A 134 14.21 10.29 9.06
N ARG A 135 14.25 11.31 8.19
CA ARG A 135 15.50 11.97 7.81
C ARG A 135 16.14 12.77 8.95
N GLU A 136 15.35 13.33 9.87
CA GLU A 136 15.84 14.05 11.04
C GLU A 136 16.30 13.10 12.15
N CYS A 137 15.60 11.98 12.35
CA CYS A 137 15.98 10.91 13.28
C CYS A 137 17.31 10.25 12.89
N LYS A 138 17.55 10.03 11.58
CA LYS A 138 18.79 9.43 11.03
C LYS A 138 19.14 8.03 11.57
N VAL A 139 18.23 7.41 12.32
CA VAL A 139 18.35 6.07 12.89
C VAL A 139 17.00 5.37 12.76
N ASN A 140 17.02 4.04 12.57
CA ASN A 140 15.80 3.26 12.35
C ASN A 140 14.97 3.10 13.64
N HIS A 141 15.64 3.00 14.79
CA HIS A 141 15.01 2.81 16.10
C HIS A 141 15.52 3.90 17.05
N PRO A 142 15.00 5.14 16.95
CA PRO A 142 15.38 6.20 17.87
C PRO A 142 14.96 5.84 19.29
N SER A 143 15.79 6.17 20.28
CA SER A 143 15.32 6.14 21.68
C SER A 143 14.16 7.11 21.85
N PHE A 144 13.28 6.86 22.82
CA PHE A 144 12.14 7.73 23.11
C PHE A 144 12.54 9.21 23.20
N TRP A 145 13.62 9.50 23.93
CA TRP A 145 14.12 10.87 24.09
C TRP A 145 14.64 11.48 22.79
N HIS A 146 15.39 10.72 21.99
CA HIS A 146 15.85 11.20 20.68
C HIS A 146 14.67 11.49 19.76
N PHE A 147 13.67 10.60 19.76
CA PHE A 147 12.44 10.79 18.99
C PHE A 147 11.69 12.06 19.41
N CYS A 148 11.46 12.27 20.71
CA CYS A 148 10.83 13.49 21.24
C CYS A 148 11.59 14.77 20.84
N VAL A 149 12.92 14.73 20.89
CA VAL A 149 13.76 15.86 20.46
C VAL A 149 13.57 16.17 18.97
N GLN A 150 13.54 15.15 18.09
CA GLN A 150 13.32 15.39 16.66
C GLN A 150 11.89 15.85 16.37
N MET A 151 10.89 15.30 17.06
CA MET A 151 9.51 15.78 16.97
C MET A 151 9.39 17.27 17.32
N ASN A 152 10.00 17.70 18.44
CA ASN A 152 9.99 19.10 18.85
C ASN A 152 10.65 20.01 17.79
N LYS A 153 11.78 19.57 17.21
CA LYS A 153 12.43 20.29 16.09
C LYS A 153 11.54 20.40 14.86
N THR A 154 10.89 19.31 14.47
CA THR A 154 9.95 19.31 13.34
C THR A 154 8.76 20.25 13.61
N SER A 155 8.21 20.27 14.83
CA SER A 155 7.13 21.20 15.24
C SER A 155 7.55 22.67 15.14
N LYS A 156 8.69 23.02 15.76
CA LYS A 156 9.24 24.39 15.71
C LYS A 156 9.45 24.86 14.27
N ARG A 157 9.84 23.97 13.38
CA ARG A 157 10.01 24.30 11.96
C ARG A 157 8.67 24.60 11.27
N ALA A 158 7.62 23.86 11.60
CA ALA A 158 6.27 24.13 11.10
C ALA A 158 5.75 25.48 11.62
N GLU A 159 5.95 25.79 12.90
CA GLU A 159 5.60 27.09 13.50
C GLU A 159 6.34 28.26 12.83
N LEU A 160 7.62 28.08 12.50
CA LEU A 160 8.39 29.05 11.73
C LEU A 160 7.83 29.24 10.32
N ASP A 161 7.45 28.15 9.64
CA ASP A 161 6.84 28.24 8.30
C ASP A 161 5.49 28.97 8.34
N ILE A 162 4.67 28.75 9.38
CA ILE A 162 3.40 29.46 9.60
C ILE A 162 3.67 30.96 9.81
N THR A 163 4.56 31.31 10.73
CA THR A 163 4.92 32.71 11.02
C THR A 163 5.44 33.43 9.77
N ARG A 164 6.32 32.76 9.00
CA ARG A 164 6.84 33.31 7.74
C ARG A 164 5.72 33.57 6.74
N THR A 165 4.82 32.61 6.57
CA THR A 165 3.69 32.72 5.64
C THR A 165 2.75 33.86 6.04
N ASN A 166 2.43 33.99 7.33
CA ASN A 166 1.60 35.07 7.85
C ASN A 166 2.23 36.46 7.62
N ASN A 167 3.56 36.53 7.59
CA ASN A 167 4.32 37.74 7.28
C ASN A 167 4.57 37.94 5.77
N GLY A 168 3.91 37.18 4.89
CA GLY A 168 4.09 37.27 3.43
C GLY A 168 5.44 36.74 2.92
N LEU A 169 6.21 36.04 3.76
CA LEU A 169 7.49 35.44 3.41
C LEU A 169 7.30 34.01 2.89
N THR A 170 8.24 33.57 2.05
CA THR A 170 8.26 32.19 1.55
C THR A 170 8.61 31.20 2.67
N THR A 171 7.95 30.03 2.67
CA THR A 171 8.29 28.91 3.57
C THR A 171 9.71 28.42 3.33
N LEU A 172 10.33 27.82 4.35
CA LEU A 172 11.64 27.17 4.23
C LEU A 172 11.59 25.87 3.41
N ASN A 173 10.39 25.35 3.17
CA ASN A 173 10.18 24.13 2.41
C ASN A 173 10.50 24.32 0.92
N ARG A 174 11.07 23.26 0.32
CA ARG A 174 11.33 23.23 -1.12
C ARG A 174 10.02 23.43 -1.88
N PRO A 175 10.02 24.27 -2.93
CA PRO A 175 8.83 24.47 -3.75
C PRO A 175 8.41 23.15 -4.40
N ARG A 176 7.09 22.96 -4.50
CA ARG A 176 6.52 21.80 -5.19
C ARG A 176 7.01 21.75 -6.64
N LYS A 177 7.39 20.56 -7.12
CA LYS A 177 7.85 20.34 -8.51
C LYS A 177 6.82 20.88 -9.51
N ILE A 178 7.30 21.54 -10.57
CA ILE A 178 6.46 22.14 -11.63
C ILE A 178 5.46 21.13 -12.21
N VAL A 179 5.91 19.89 -12.47
CA VAL A 179 5.05 18.81 -13.01
C VAL A 179 3.88 18.50 -12.07
N SER A 180 4.10 18.52 -10.75
CA SER A 180 3.04 18.27 -9.76
C SER A 180 2.01 19.41 -9.73
N LYS A 181 2.44 20.67 -9.92
CA LYS A 181 1.53 21.81 -10.07
C LYS A 181 0.68 21.68 -11.33
N ARG A 182 1.30 21.39 -12.48
CA ARG A 182 0.61 21.15 -13.76
C ARG A 182 -0.40 20.00 -13.67
N ASN A 183 -0.05 18.89 -13.01
CA ASN A 183 -0.98 17.78 -12.82
C ASN A 183 -2.15 18.16 -11.91
N MET A 184 -1.94 19.00 -10.90
CA MET A 184 -3.02 19.53 -10.07
C MET A 184 -3.97 20.42 -10.88
N GLU A 185 -3.43 21.33 -11.69
CA GLU A 185 -4.22 22.18 -12.59
C GLU A 185 -5.02 21.36 -13.60
N ARG A 186 -4.40 20.34 -14.23
CA ARG A 186 -5.08 19.41 -15.14
C ARG A 186 -6.23 18.67 -14.46
N ARG A 187 -6.00 18.16 -13.24
CA ARG A 187 -7.07 17.48 -12.49
C ARG A 187 -8.24 18.43 -12.24
N ARG A 188 -7.98 19.65 -11.77
CA ARG A 188 -9.03 20.67 -11.56
C ARG A 188 -9.82 20.95 -12.84
N LEU A 189 -9.12 21.10 -13.97
CA LEU A 189 -9.75 21.28 -15.28
C LEU A 189 -10.66 20.09 -15.62
N TYR A 190 -10.18 18.86 -15.48
CA TYR A 190 -10.96 17.67 -15.82
C TYR A 190 -12.14 17.44 -14.87
N PHE A 191 -12.01 17.80 -13.58
CA PHE A 191 -13.14 17.79 -12.65
C PHE A 191 -14.22 18.78 -13.09
N GLY A 192 -13.84 19.99 -13.51
CA GLY A 192 -14.79 20.96 -14.08
C GLY A 192 -15.53 20.39 -15.29
N LYS A 193 -14.79 19.73 -16.19
CA LYS A 193 -15.35 19.08 -17.40
C LYS A 193 -16.26 17.88 -17.11
N LEU A 194 -16.06 17.21 -15.98
CA LEU A 194 -16.96 16.13 -15.57
C LEU A 194 -18.22 16.71 -14.92
N GLY A 195 -18.09 17.80 -14.16
CA GLY A 195 -19.21 18.47 -13.49
C GLY A 195 -20.13 19.26 -14.43
N ASP A 196 -19.63 19.74 -15.57
CA ASP A 196 -20.44 20.38 -16.62
C ASP A 196 -20.91 19.40 -17.72
N GLU A 197 -20.72 18.09 -17.49
CA GLU A 197 -21.09 17.01 -18.40
C GLU A 197 -20.42 17.05 -19.79
N THR A 198 -19.38 17.88 -19.98
CA THR A 198 -18.63 17.91 -21.25
C THR A 198 -17.79 16.65 -21.47
N TYR A 199 -17.39 15.96 -20.40
CA TYR A 199 -16.71 14.66 -20.44
C TYR A 199 -17.62 13.54 -19.95
N THR A 200 -17.71 12.46 -20.74
CA THR A 200 -18.19 11.18 -20.22
C THR A 200 -17.21 10.62 -19.18
N PRO A 201 -17.65 9.73 -18.26
CA PRO A 201 -16.75 9.08 -17.31
C PRO A 201 -15.51 8.45 -17.97
N MET A 202 -15.66 7.84 -19.14
CA MET A 202 -14.54 7.24 -19.88
C MET A 202 -13.58 8.27 -20.48
N GLN A 203 -14.10 9.38 -21.01
CA GLN A 203 -13.26 10.49 -21.48
C GLN A 203 -12.50 11.13 -20.31
N PHE A 204 -13.15 11.30 -19.17
CA PHE A 204 -12.54 11.76 -17.94
C PHE A 204 -11.44 10.83 -17.45
N LEU A 205 -11.70 9.53 -17.31
CA LEU A 205 -10.69 8.54 -16.91
C LEU A 205 -9.50 8.52 -17.86
N SER A 206 -9.75 8.60 -19.17
CA SER A 206 -8.70 8.73 -20.18
C SER A 206 -7.82 9.95 -19.93
N ALA A 207 -8.42 11.12 -19.69
CA ALA A 207 -7.68 12.34 -19.41
C ALA A 207 -6.89 12.24 -18.08
N MET A 208 -7.51 11.67 -17.04
CA MET A 208 -6.92 11.47 -15.72
C MET A 208 -5.77 10.47 -15.73
N SER A 209 -5.75 9.51 -16.67
CA SER A 209 -4.69 8.51 -16.81
C SER A 209 -3.28 9.12 -16.96
N HIS A 210 -3.18 10.36 -17.47
CA HIS A 210 -1.93 11.10 -17.60
C HIS A 210 -1.49 11.80 -16.31
N THR A 211 -2.37 11.89 -15.31
CA THR A 211 -2.13 12.60 -14.04
C THR A 211 -1.78 11.66 -12.88
N VAL A 212 -2.07 10.36 -13.03
CA VAL A 212 -1.74 9.32 -12.04
C VAL A 212 -0.23 9.12 -11.97
N THR A 213 0.27 8.93 -10.76
CA THR A 213 1.69 8.67 -10.49
C THR A 213 2.21 7.48 -11.30
N SER A 214 3.38 7.62 -11.90
CA SER A 214 4.09 6.48 -12.49
C SER A 214 4.73 5.64 -11.39
N PHE A 215 4.26 4.42 -11.20
CA PHE A 215 4.94 3.44 -10.34
C PHE A 215 6.09 2.77 -11.11
N LYS A 216 7.19 2.49 -10.40
CA LYS A 216 8.35 1.76 -10.93
C LYS A 216 8.45 0.43 -10.20
N LYS A 217 9.05 -0.57 -10.86
CA LYS A 217 9.20 -1.97 -10.40
C LYS A 217 9.73 -2.13 -8.95
N ARG A 218 10.46 -1.15 -8.39
CA ARG A 218 11.08 -1.19 -7.05
C ARG A 218 10.24 -0.62 -5.88
N HIS A 219 9.01 -0.14 -6.11
CA HIS A 219 8.26 0.64 -5.10
C HIS A 219 7.21 -0.15 -4.30
N VAL A 220 7.18 -1.48 -4.39
CA VAL A 220 6.01 -2.27 -3.93
C VAL A 220 6.35 -3.39 -2.95
N ASP A 221 7.61 -3.55 -2.56
CA ASP A 221 8.06 -4.68 -1.72
C ASP A 221 7.69 -4.60 -0.22
N PHE A 222 6.75 -3.74 0.22
CA PHE A 222 6.55 -3.51 1.67
C PHE A 222 5.13 -3.69 2.24
N ASP A 223 4.05 -3.72 1.44
CA ASP A 223 2.68 -3.64 2.02
C ASP A 223 1.71 -4.77 1.58
N LEU A 224 2.21 -5.92 1.10
CA LEU A 224 1.34 -6.99 0.54
C LEU A 224 1.11 -8.21 1.45
N GLU A 225 1.68 -8.25 2.65
CA GLU A 225 1.51 -9.40 3.56
C GLU A 225 0.16 -9.41 4.32
N LEU A 226 -0.68 -8.39 4.19
CA LEU A 226 -1.95 -8.28 4.95
C LEU A 226 -3.19 -8.85 4.24
N ASP A 227 -3.05 -9.41 3.04
CA ASP A 227 -4.19 -9.85 2.22
C ASP A 227 -4.40 -11.39 2.20
N GLU A 228 -3.55 -12.18 2.87
CA GLU A 228 -3.67 -13.66 2.85
C GLU A 228 -4.51 -14.26 3.98
N GLU A 229 -4.82 -13.52 5.05
CA GLU A 229 -5.54 -14.09 6.21
C GLU A 229 -7.08 -13.95 6.21
N ASN A 230 -7.73 -13.41 5.16
CA ASN A 230 -9.20 -13.22 5.23
C ASN A 230 -9.93 -13.42 3.90
N ILE A 231 -9.89 -14.65 3.38
CA ILE A 231 -10.90 -15.16 2.45
C ILE A 231 -11.53 -16.40 3.09
N ASP A 232 -12.37 -16.20 4.11
CA ASP A 232 -13.29 -17.24 4.56
C ASP A 232 -14.54 -17.22 3.68
N ILE A 233 -14.52 -18.06 2.64
CA ILE A 233 -15.73 -18.64 2.05
C ILE A 233 -15.40 -20.08 1.65
N GLU A 234 -15.66 -21.02 2.55
CA GLU A 234 -15.93 -22.43 2.24
C GLU A 234 -17.47 -22.64 2.17
N PRO A 235 -18.00 -23.69 1.51
CA PRO A 235 -17.38 -25.01 1.28
C PRO A 235 -17.54 -25.60 -0.14
N GLN A 236 -16.68 -26.55 -0.51
CA GLN A 236 -17.08 -27.95 -0.81
C GLN A 236 -15.92 -28.84 -1.30
N GLU A 237 -15.80 -29.97 -0.59
CA GLU A 237 -15.49 -31.35 -1.03
C GLU A 237 -14.14 -31.66 -1.71
N GLY A 238 -13.25 -32.22 -0.88
CA GLY A 238 -12.62 -33.52 -1.11
C GLY A 238 -11.62 -33.64 -2.25
N GLU A 239 -10.33 -33.54 -1.92
CA GLU A 239 -9.26 -34.39 -2.46
C GLU A 239 -7.99 -34.18 -1.61
N GLU A 240 -7.39 -35.29 -1.18
CA GLU A 240 -6.16 -35.34 -0.41
C GLU A 240 -4.98 -34.95 -1.33
N GLU A 241 -4.25 -33.88 -1.03
CA GLU A 241 -2.94 -33.63 -1.64
C GLU A 241 -1.91 -33.16 -0.60
N GLU A 242 -0.74 -33.77 -0.69
CA GLU A 242 0.40 -33.69 0.23
C GLU A 242 0.94 -32.26 0.36
N GLU A 243 1.01 -31.74 1.59
CA GLU A 243 1.66 -30.44 1.86
C GLU A 243 3.18 -30.51 1.65
N GLU A 244 3.66 -29.90 0.57
CA GLU A 244 5.04 -29.44 0.46
C GLU A 244 5.31 -28.38 1.55
N VAL A 245 6.24 -28.69 2.46
CA VAL A 245 6.65 -27.82 3.57
C VAL A 245 7.38 -26.59 3.02
N ALA A 246 6.64 -25.51 2.77
CA ALA A 246 7.20 -24.19 2.53
C ALA A 246 7.82 -23.62 3.82
N ASP A 247 9.05 -23.12 3.72
CA ASP A 247 9.87 -22.56 4.81
C ASP A 247 9.19 -21.32 5.43
N ASN A 248 8.35 -21.55 6.45
CA ASN A 248 7.73 -20.48 7.21
C ASN A 248 8.81 -19.74 8.03
N PRO A 249 8.92 -18.40 7.93
CA PRO A 249 9.93 -17.60 8.63
C PRO A 249 9.89 -17.71 10.16
N MET A 250 8.79 -18.22 10.74
CA MET A 250 8.63 -18.44 12.19
C MET A 250 8.97 -19.87 12.67
N ASN A 251 9.42 -20.76 11.79
CA ASN A 251 9.85 -22.10 12.20
C ASN A 251 11.22 -22.07 12.89
N CYS A 252 11.43 -23.00 13.82
CA CYS A 252 12.74 -23.22 14.39
C CYS A 252 13.75 -23.54 13.29
N LYS A 253 14.83 -22.75 13.18
CA LYS A 253 15.84 -22.88 12.11
C LYS A 253 16.85 -24.02 12.34
N VAL A 254 16.51 -24.96 13.23
CA VAL A 254 17.27 -26.19 13.48
C VAL A 254 16.46 -27.40 13.05
N CYS A 255 15.22 -27.56 13.54
CA CYS A 255 14.38 -28.70 13.17
C CYS A 255 13.39 -28.42 12.03
N PHE A 256 13.13 -27.15 11.70
CA PHE A 256 12.16 -26.68 10.70
C PHE A 256 10.70 -27.12 10.93
N GLN A 257 10.40 -27.78 12.05
CA GLN A 257 9.09 -28.37 12.35
C GLN A 257 8.27 -27.56 13.36
N VAL A 258 8.93 -26.89 14.32
CA VAL A 258 8.25 -26.23 15.44
C VAL A 258 8.06 -24.74 15.15
N LYS A 259 6.80 -24.28 15.15
CA LYS A 259 6.38 -22.87 14.92
C LYS A 259 6.53 -21.96 16.16
N ASP A 260 6.70 -22.54 17.35
CA ASP A 260 6.76 -21.84 18.64
C ASP A 260 8.22 -21.66 19.10
N VAL A 261 8.93 -20.71 18.48
CA VAL A 261 10.31 -20.36 18.83
C VAL A 261 10.35 -19.38 19.98
N ARG A 262 11.02 -19.77 21.08
CA ARG A 262 10.98 -19.03 22.35
C ARG A 262 12.36 -18.67 22.90
N PHE A 263 13.44 -18.80 22.13
CA PHE A 263 14.78 -18.51 22.64
C PHE A 263 15.60 -17.62 21.74
N ILE A 264 16.33 -16.69 22.38
CA ILE A 264 17.35 -15.83 21.79
C ILE A 264 18.73 -16.15 22.32
N LEU A 265 19.71 -16.14 21.42
CA LEU A 265 21.13 -16.31 21.76
C LEU A 265 21.81 -14.94 21.91
N ILE A 266 22.52 -14.72 23.01
CA ILE A 266 23.22 -13.45 23.30
C ILE A 266 24.74 -13.67 23.16
N PRO A 267 25.47 -12.80 22.44
CA PRO A 267 25.08 -11.46 21.97
C PRO A 267 24.49 -11.38 20.55
N CYS A 268 24.43 -12.48 19.80
CA CYS A 268 24.12 -12.41 18.36
C CYS A 268 22.65 -12.09 18.03
N GLY A 269 21.73 -12.22 18.99
CA GLY A 269 20.34 -11.77 18.87
C GLY A 269 19.43 -12.67 18.03
N HIS A 270 19.89 -13.85 17.58
CA HIS A 270 19.07 -14.75 16.78
C HIS A 270 18.07 -15.50 17.65
N SER A 271 16.77 -15.40 17.32
CA SER A 271 15.65 -15.85 18.17
C SER A 271 14.83 -17.04 17.64
N TYR A 272 15.37 -17.83 16.70
CA TYR A 272 14.62 -18.86 15.96
C TYR A 272 14.81 -20.28 16.50
N TYR A 273 14.84 -20.46 17.83
CA TYR A 273 15.11 -21.75 18.47
C TYR A 273 13.92 -22.21 19.34
N CYS A 274 13.50 -23.48 19.19
CA CYS A 274 12.55 -24.12 20.08
C CYS A 274 13.24 -24.66 21.34
N ASP A 275 12.45 -25.00 22.38
CA ASP A 275 12.93 -25.54 23.66
C ASP A 275 13.89 -26.73 23.47
N TYR A 276 13.58 -27.64 22.53
CA TYR A 276 14.40 -28.83 22.32
C TYR A 276 15.71 -28.56 21.56
N CYS A 277 15.66 -27.74 20.52
CA CYS A 277 16.82 -27.50 19.66
C CYS A 277 17.84 -26.56 20.32
N VAL A 278 17.38 -25.63 21.17
CA VAL A 278 18.29 -24.70 21.85
C VAL A 278 19.20 -25.43 22.85
N GLU A 279 18.78 -26.56 23.42
CA GLU A 279 19.62 -27.36 24.33
C GLU A 279 20.70 -28.13 23.59
N ARG A 280 20.46 -28.48 22.32
CA ARG A 280 21.35 -29.33 21.52
C ARG A 280 22.40 -28.58 20.71
N ILE A 281 22.22 -27.27 20.52
CA ILE A 281 23.27 -26.43 19.94
C ILE A 281 24.41 -26.23 20.96
N GLY A 282 25.65 -26.30 20.46
CA GLY A 282 26.87 -26.13 21.24
C GLY A 282 27.07 -24.69 21.73
N SER A 283 28.29 -24.15 21.69
CA SER A 283 28.58 -22.75 22.09
C SER A 283 28.45 -21.74 20.95
N THR A 284 28.05 -22.16 19.75
CA THR A 284 27.97 -21.32 18.55
C THR A 284 26.57 -21.30 17.94
N CYS A 285 26.17 -20.14 17.44
CA CYS A 285 24.88 -19.91 16.80
C CYS A 285 24.78 -20.67 15.46
N SER A 286 23.72 -21.43 15.21
CA SER A 286 23.57 -22.18 13.95
C SER A 286 23.30 -21.29 12.73
N ILE A 287 22.90 -20.03 12.96
CA ILE A 287 22.60 -19.06 11.90
C ILE A 287 23.86 -18.26 11.51
N CYS A 288 24.51 -17.60 12.47
CA CYS A 288 25.64 -16.72 12.19
C CYS A 288 27.01 -17.27 12.63
N ARG A 289 27.06 -18.45 13.24
CA ARG A 289 28.28 -19.12 13.76
C ARG A 289 29.04 -18.34 14.84
N ALA A 290 28.51 -17.21 15.31
CA ALA A 290 29.09 -16.47 16.43
C ALA A 290 29.00 -17.29 17.73
N GLU A 291 30.01 -17.19 18.58
CA GLU A 291 29.95 -17.70 19.94
C GLU A 291 28.91 -16.93 20.74
N PHE A 292 28.12 -17.65 21.52
CA PHE A 292 27.12 -17.07 22.42
C PHE A 292 27.42 -17.47 23.86
N THR A 293 27.08 -16.58 24.79
CA THR A 293 27.34 -16.77 26.22
C THR A 293 26.08 -17.08 27.01
N MET A 294 24.89 -16.77 26.46
CA MET A 294 23.62 -16.99 27.14
C MET A 294 22.49 -17.37 26.17
N LYS A 295 21.65 -18.31 26.62
CA LYS A 295 20.38 -18.70 26.00
C LYS A 295 19.27 -18.07 26.85
N HIS A 296 18.48 -17.16 26.29
CA HIS A 296 17.42 -16.47 27.03
C HIS A 296 16.04 -16.80 26.44
N ARG A 297 15.08 -17.16 27.29
CA ARG A 297 13.72 -17.46 26.86
C ARG A 297 12.93 -16.16 26.69
N ILE A 298 12.31 -15.97 25.54
CA ILE A 298 11.45 -14.83 25.23
C ILE A 298 10.00 -15.27 25.43
N PHE A 299 9.21 -14.42 26.08
CA PHE A 299 7.77 -14.56 26.19
C PHE A 299 7.14 -13.48 25.31
N PHE A 300 6.28 -13.89 24.37
CA PHE A 300 5.46 -13.00 23.56
C PHE A 300 4.06 -12.92 24.16
#